data_AF-A0A3N5PI35-F1
#
_entry.id   AF-A0A3N5PI35-F1
#
_cell.length_a   1.000
_cell.length_b   1.000
_cell.length_c   1.000
_cell.angle_alpha   90.00
_cell.angle_beta   90.00
_cell.angle_gamma   90.00
#
_symmetry.space_group_name_H-M   'P 1'
#
loop_
_entity.id
_entity.type
_entity.pdbx_description
1 polymer ?
#
loop_
_entity_poly.entity_id
_entity_poly.type
_entity_poly.pdbx_seq_one_letter_code
_entity_poly.pdbx_strand_id
1 'polypeptide(L)'
;MAHPAADIFLHAAKINRTDHRLAGSTLSLGSGTDVIVTGDLHGNRANLAKIIAYARLGEHPHRRLIIQEVVHGPLDATSGHDRSIELLLRVARLKVAHPTQVVFVLGNHDIAQVMGNEITKEGRGVCKTFVAGVEHAHGEGAAEVMAAAHEFLTSFPLAIRCPNGVFISHSLPSPNRMELAGLEILARPYTPEDFSRGKSVYEWTWGRNQTAEQLNQLAGQLGV
;
A
#
# COMPACT_ATOMS: atom_id res chain seq x y z
N MET A 1 -13.64 17.97 -18.06
CA MET A 1 -13.61 18.07 -16.59
C MET A 1 -12.90 16.83 -16.08
N ALA A 2 -12.03 16.95 -15.08
CA ALA A 2 -11.33 15.78 -14.52
C ALA A 2 -12.34 14.81 -13.89
N HIS A 3 -12.05 13.51 -13.95
CA HIS A 3 -12.93 12.49 -13.40
C HIS A 3 -12.92 12.56 -11.85
N PRO A 4 -14.07 12.66 -11.15
CA PRO A 4 -14.10 12.89 -9.70
C PRO A 4 -13.36 11.84 -8.85
N ALA A 5 -13.33 10.58 -9.31
CA ALA A 5 -12.55 9.55 -8.62
C ALA A 5 -11.03 9.74 -8.80
N ALA A 6 -10.60 10.21 -9.97
CA ALA A 6 -9.19 10.49 -10.24
C ALA A 6 -8.70 11.65 -9.35
N ASP A 7 -9.50 12.71 -9.22
CA ASP A 7 -9.18 13.84 -8.33
C ASP A 7 -8.95 13.40 -6.88
N ILE A 8 -9.79 12.48 -6.37
CA ILE A 8 -9.64 11.95 -5.01
C ILE A 8 -8.35 11.16 -4.84
N PHE A 9 -8.00 10.31 -5.81
CA PHE A 9 -6.74 9.56 -5.77
C PHE A 9 -5.54 10.49 -5.80
N LEU A 10 -5.52 11.46 -6.72
CA LEU A 10 -4.44 12.43 -6.82
C LEU A 10 -4.32 13.30 -5.56
N HIS A 11 -5.45 13.68 -4.95
CA HIS A 11 -5.45 14.42 -3.70
C HIS A 11 -4.89 13.57 -2.54
N ALA A 12 -5.33 12.31 -2.41
CA ALA A 12 -4.81 11.41 -1.40
C ALA A 12 -3.32 11.10 -1.59
N ALA A 13 -2.87 10.92 -2.84
CA ALA A 13 -1.47 10.73 -3.21
C ALA A 13 -0.63 11.95 -2.81
N LYS A 14 -1.12 13.16 -3.09
CA LYS A 14 -0.47 14.40 -2.67
C LYS A 14 -0.32 14.44 -1.14
N ILE A 15 -1.37 14.13 -0.38
CA ILE A 15 -1.30 14.10 1.08
C ILE A 15 -0.22 13.13 1.57
N ASN A 16 -0.11 11.93 0.99
CA ASN A 16 0.94 10.97 1.32
C ASN A 16 2.34 11.54 1.02
N ARG A 17 2.56 12.07 -0.18
CA ARG A 17 3.87 12.58 -0.63
C ARG A 17 4.33 13.84 0.13
N THR A 18 3.39 14.64 0.64
CA THR A 18 3.69 15.86 1.42
C THR A 18 3.65 15.65 2.93
N ASP A 19 3.50 14.40 3.39
CA ASP A 19 3.51 14.10 4.82
C ASP A 19 4.90 14.35 5.40
N HIS A 20 5.02 15.33 6.30
CA HIS A 20 6.31 15.70 6.93
C HIS A 20 6.96 14.55 7.73
N ARG A 21 6.21 13.49 8.05
CA ARG A 21 6.72 12.29 8.71
C ARG A 21 7.45 11.34 7.76
N LEU A 22 7.27 11.52 6.45
CA LEU A 22 7.91 10.73 5.41
C LEU A 22 9.32 11.28 5.15
N ALA A 23 10.32 10.42 5.28
CA ALA A 23 11.70 10.69 4.89
C ALA A 23 12.17 9.59 3.94
N GLY A 24 12.43 9.96 2.68
CA GLY A 24 12.68 8.97 1.63
C GLY A 24 11.45 8.12 1.38
N SER A 25 11.54 6.82 1.70
CA SER A 25 10.41 5.88 1.59
C SER A 25 9.95 5.33 2.95
N THR A 26 10.45 5.90 4.06
CA THR A 26 10.08 5.49 5.42
C THR A 26 9.30 6.58 6.14
N LEU A 27 8.17 6.22 6.74
CA LEU A 27 7.37 7.13 7.55
C LEU A 27 7.62 6.92 9.05
N SER A 28 7.96 7.99 9.78
CA SER A 28 8.21 7.91 11.22
C SER A 28 6.97 8.29 12.04
N LEU A 29 6.54 7.43 12.96
CA LEU A 29 5.47 7.75 13.92
C LEU A 29 6.04 8.38 15.19
N GLY A 30 5.23 9.23 15.82
CA GLY A 30 5.58 9.88 17.08
C GLY A 30 5.30 9.01 18.30
N SER A 31 5.86 9.37 19.45
CA SER A 31 5.56 8.73 20.74
C SER A 31 4.08 8.93 21.13
N GLY A 32 3.55 8.01 21.94
CA GLY A 32 2.15 8.05 22.38
C GLY A 32 1.13 7.74 21.27
N THR A 33 1.58 7.25 20.12
CA THR A 33 0.72 6.82 19.02
C THR A 33 0.14 5.43 19.30
N ASP A 34 -1.19 5.29 19.19
CA ASP A 34 -1.86 3.98 19.14
C ASP A 34 -1.95 3.53 17.68
N VAL A 35 -1.55 2.30 17.38
CA VAL A 35 -1.41 1.81 16.01
C VAL A 35 -2.28 0.59 15.79
N ILE A 36 -3.19 0.69 14.82
CA ILE A 36 -3.92 -0.45 14.27
C ILE A 36 -3.30 -0.78 12.92
N VAL A 37 -2.73 -1.97 12.79
CA VAL A 37 -2.20 -2.47 11.52
C VAL A 37 -3.18 -3.48 10.93
N THR A 38 -3.59 -3.28 9.69
CA THR A 38 -4.35 -4.30 8.96
C THR A 38 -3.42 -5.38 8.41
N GLY A 39 -3.96 -6.57 8.13
CA GLY A 39 -3.36 -7.46 7.14
C GLY A 39 -3.79 -7.08 5.73
N ASP A 40 -3.58 -8.01 4.80
CA ASP A 40 -3.93 -7.86 3.39
C ASP A 40 -5.45 -7.78 3.22
N LEU A 41 -5.92 -6.68 2.62
CA LEU A 41 -7.35 -6.44 2.50
C LEU A 41 -7.97 -7.15 1.30
N HIS A 42 -7.26 -7.25 0.17
CA HIS A 42 -7.70 -7.97 -1.03
C HIS A 42 -9.19 -7.77 -1.38
N GLY A 43 -9.61 -6.52 -1.56
CA GLY A 43 -10.99 -6.18 -1.92
C GLY A 43 -12.05 -6.49 -0.85
N ASN A 44 -11.67 -6.89 0.37
CA ASN A 44 -12.60 -7.29 1.42
C ASN A 44 -13.29 -6.10 2.09
N ARG A 45 -14.43 -5.71 1.53
CA ARG A 45 -15.21 -4.53 1.97
C ARG A 45 -15.80 -4.71 3.38
N ALA A 46 -16.18 -5.92 3.75
CA ALA A 46 -16.75 -6.23 5.06
C ALA A 46 -15.69 -6.06 6.16
N ASN A 47 -14.48 -6.54 5.93
CA ASN A 47 -13.37 -6.35 6.86
C ASN A 47 -12.97 -4.88 6.96
N LEU A 48 -12.85 -4.15 5.85
CA LEU A 48 -12.56 -2.72 5.91
C LEU A 48 -13.61 -1.96 6.73
N ALA A 49 -14.90 -2.26 6.55
CA ALA A 49 -15.97 -1.62 7.31
C ALA A 49 -15.83 -1.87 8.82
N LYS A 50 -15.55 -3.11 9.24
CA LYS A 50 -15.30 -3.46 10.65
C LYS A 50 -14.06 -2.76 11.20
N ILE A 51 -12.99 -2.70 10.42
CA ILE A 51 -11.73 -2.03 10.79
C ILE A 51 -11.95 -0.53 11.00
N ILE A 52 -12.64 0.15 10.07
CA ILE A 52 -12.94 1.59 10.20
C ILE A 52 -13.80 1.84 11.44
N ALA A 53 -14.83 1.00 11.66
CA ALA A 53 -15.69 1.11 12.83
C ALA A 53 -14.92 0.91 14.14
N TYR A 54 -14.02 -0.07 14.20
CA TYR A 54 -13.16 -0.31 15.35
C TYR A 54 -12.15 0.82 15.57
N ALA A 55 -11.59 1.36 14.50
CA ALA A 55 -10.60 2.42 14.56
C ALA A 55 -11.18 3.70 15.18
N ARG A 56 -12.45 4.02 14.96
CA ARG A 56 -13.12 5.24 15.48
C ARG A 56 -12.24 6.49 15.27
N LEU A 57 -11.82 6.67 14.02
CA LEU A 57 -11.01 7.82 13.62
C LEU A 57 -11.75 9.13 13.93
N GLY A 58 -11.02 10.19 14.28
CA GLY A 58 -11.59 11.42 14.84
C GLY A 58 -11.87 11.37 16.35
N GLU A 59 -12.37 10.25 16.88
CA GLU A 59 -12.60 10.10 18.33
C GLU A 59 -11.31 9.81 19.11
N HIS A 60 -10.34 9.15 18.46
CA HIS A 60 -9.02 8.86 19.02
C HIS A 60 -7.92 9.60 18.25
N PRO A 61 -7.56 10.85 18.59
CA PRO A 61 -6.65 11.67 17.79
C PRO A 61 -5.22 11.12 17.69
N HIS A 62 -4.78 10.32 18.66
CA HIS A 62 -3.47 9.66 18.66
C HIS A 62 -3.45 8.35 17.88
N ARG A 63 -4.60 7.86 17.42
CA ARG A 63 -4.68 6.59 16.69
C ARG A 63 -4.26 6.74 15.24
N ARG A 64 -3.51 5.75 14.76
CA ARG A 64 -3.15 5.57 13.36
C ARG A 64 -3.68 4.24 12.86
N LEU A 65 -4.32 4.27 11.70
CA LEU A 65 -4.76 3.09 10.99
C LEU A 65 -3.82 2.88 9.80
N ILE A 66 -3.02 1.82 9.86
CA ILE A 66 -2.10 1.40 8.81
C ILE A 66 -2.82 0.38 7.92
N ILE A 67 -2.98 0.73 6.64
CA ILE A 67 -3.70 -0.06 5.64
C ILE A 67 -2.71 -0.59 4.59
N GLN A 68 -2.85 -1.84 4.19
CA GLN A 68 -2.04 -2.43 3.12
C GLN A 68 -2.88 -3.33 2.19
N GLU A 69 -2.37 -3.50 0.97
CA GLU A 69 -2.81 -4.49 -0.01
C GLU A 69 -4.33 -4.52 -0.23
N VAL A 70 -4.86 -3.38 -0.69
CA VAL A 70 -6.31 -3.18 -0.86
C VAL A 70 -6.83 -3.88 -2.11
N VAL A 71 -5.98 -4.01 -3.14
CA VAL A 71 -6.37 -4.46 -4.48
C VAL A 71 -6.39 -5.98 -4.63
N HIS A 72 -6.91 -6.45 -5.76
CA HIS A 72 -6.91 -7.86 -6.17
C HIS A 72 -7.76 -8.77 -5.30
N GLY A 73 -8.97 -8.31 -5.00
CA GLY A 73 -10.00 -9.12 -4.36
C GLY A 73 -10.65 -10.15 -5.28
N PRO A 74 -11.52 -11.01 -4.73
CA PRO A 74 -12.30 -11.95 -5.52
C PRO A 74 -13.27 -11.20 -6.45
N LEU A 75 -13.68 -11.89 -7.51
CA LEU A 75 -14.77 -11.42 -8.36
C LEU A 75 -16.04 -11.27 -7.55
N ASP A 76 -16.72 -10.14 -7.72
CA ASP A 76 -18.05 -9.92 -7.16
C ASP A 76 -19.04 -10.93 -7.77
N ALA A 77 -19.79 -11.64 -6.93
CA ALA A 77 -20.68 -12.70 -7.38
C ALA A 77 -21.81 -12.21 -8.30
N THR A 78 -22.17 -10.92 -8.24
CA THR A 78 -23.24 -10.34 -9.04
C THR A 78 -22.70 -9.74 -10.33
N SER A 79 -21.64 -8.92 -10.26
CA SER A 79 -21.11 -8.26 -11.47
C SER A 79 -20.09 -9.11 -12.23
N GLY A 80 -19.48 -10.12 -11.59
CA GLY A 80 -18.40 -10.91 -12.18
C GLY A 80 -17.07 -10.15 -12.32
N HIS A 81 -16.95 -8.97 -11.70
CA HIS A 81 -15.80 -8.08 -11.81
C HIS A 81 -15.08 -7.91 -10.47
N ASP A 82 -13.77 -7.65 -10.51
CA ASP A 82 -13.02 -7.19 -9.33
C ASP A 82 -13.46 -5.75 -8.99
N ARG A 83 -13.99 -5.56 -7.78
CA ARG A 83 -14.48 -4.27 -7.28
C ARG A 83 -13.51 -3.58 -6.33
N SER A 84 -12.25 -3.99 -6.33
CA SER A 84 -11.23 -3.43 -5.45
C SER A 84 -10.95 -1.95 -5.76
N ILE A 85 -11.23 -1.45 -6.97
CA ILE A 85 -11.12 -0.02 -7.28
C ILE A 85 -12.07 0.84 -6.42
N GLU A 86 -13.28 0.35 -6.14
CA GLU A 86 -14.23 1.03 -5.26
C GLU A 86 -13.71 1.06 -3.83
N LEU A 87 -13.07 -0.03 -3.39
CA LEU A 87 -12.46 -0.12 -2.07
C LEU A 87 -11.24 0.78 -1.94
N LEU A 88 -10.40 0.84 -2.98
CA LEU A 88 -9.26 1.72 -3.08
C LEU A 88 -9.69 3.19 -3.02
N LEU A 89 -10.77 3.54 -3.74
CA LEU A 89 -11.36 4.88 -3.68
C LEU A 89 -11.90 5.21 -2.29
N ARG A 90 -12.48 4.22 -1.58
CA ARG A 90 -12.96 4.40 -0.21
C ARG A 90 -11.81 4.69 0.77
N VAL A 91 -10.69 3.99 0.68
CA VAL A 91 -9.54 4.28 1.56
C VAL A 91 -8.83 5.58 1.18
N ALA A 92 -8.83 5.97 -0.11
CA ALA A 92 -8.36 7.28 -0.55
C ALA A 92 -9.22 8.41 0.07
N ARG A 93 -10.55 8.29 0.05
CA ARG A 93 -11.45 9.23 0.75
C ARG A 93 -11.19 9.26 2.26
N LEU A 94 -10.94 8.11 2.88
CA LEU A 94 -10.61 8.04 4.30
C LEU A 94 -9.29 8.77 4.60
N LYS A 95 -8.29 8.65 3.74
CA LYS A 95 -7.04 9.41 3.83
C LYS A 95 -7.26 10.91 3.72
N VAL A 96 -8.10 11.35 2.77
CA VAL A 96 -8.45 12.76 2.63
C VAL A 96 -9.14 13.30 3.89
N ALA A 97 -10.07 12.52 4.46
CA ALA A 97 -10.80 12.91 5.67
C ALA A 97 -9.93 12.89 6.94
N HIS A 98 -8.95 11.99 7.02
CA HIS A 98 -8.10 11.79 8.20
C HIS A 98 -6.61 11.74 7.80
N PRO A 99 -6.05 12.86 7.30
CA PRO A 99 -4.74 12.89 6.63
C PRO A 99 -3.60 12.44 7.52
N THR A 100 -3.66 12.70 8.82
CA THR A 100 -2.62 12.30 9.77
C THR A 100 -2.86 10.92 10.36
N GLN A 101 -4.10 10.41 10.35
CA GLN A 101 -4.48 9.14 11.01
C GLN A 101 -4.43 7.94 10.08
N VAL A 102 -4.78 8.09 8.81
CA VAL A 102 -4.71 6.99 7.83
C VAL A 102 -3.34 6.99 7.20
N VAL A 103 -2.65 5.87 7.31
CA VAL A 103 -1.33 5.63 6.76
C VAL A 103 -1.39 4.35 5.93
N PHE A 104 -0.60 4.29 4.87
CA PHE A 104 -0.51 3.11 4.02
C PHE A 104 0.88 2.48 4.15
N VAL A 105 1.00 1.21 3.78
CA VAL A 105 2.28 0.55 3.50
C VAL A 105 2.17 -0.09 2.13
N LEU A 106 3.21 0.10 1.31
CA LEU A 106 3.25 -0.40 -0.05
C LEU A 106 3.31 -1.94 -0.06
N GLY A 107 2.34 -2.58 -0.69
CA GLY A 107 2.25 -4.02 -0.86
C GLY A 107 2.82 -4.54 -2.17
N ASN A 108 3.04 -5.85 -2.26
CA ASN A 108 3.52 -6.51 -3.46
C ASN A 108 2.47 -6.51 -4.59
N HIS A 109 1.19 -6.70 -4.27
CA HIS A 109 0.07 -6.62 -5.20
C HIS A 109 -0.14 -5.18 -5.73
N ASP A 110 0.18 -4.15 -4.95
CA ASP A 110 0.13 -2.76 -5.39
C ASP A 110 1.17 -2.52 -6.50
N ILE A 111 2.41 -3.00 -6.29
CA ILE A 111 3.49 -2.90 -7.27
C ILE A 111 3.19 -3.76 -8.50
N ALA A 112 2.64 -4.95 -8.31
CA ALA A 112 2.25 -5.83 -9.40
C ALA A 112 1.27 -5.13 -10.35
N GLN A 113 0.25 -4.46 -9.79
CA GLN A 113 -0.71 -3.69 -10.56
C GLN A 113 -0.04 -2.52 -11.31
N VAL A 114 0.79 -1.72 -10.62
CA VAL A 114 1.47 -0.57 -11.23
C VAL A 114 2.39 -0.98 -12.38
N MET A 115 3.12 -2.08 -12.22
CA MET A 115 4.09 -2.57 -13.20
C MET A 115 3.49 -3.48 -14.26
N GLY A 116 2.21 -3.86 -14.14
CA GLY A 116 1.59 -4.88 -15.00
C GLY A 116 2.18 -6.28 -14.84
N ASN A 117 2.81 -6.56 -13.70
CA ASN A 117 3.40 -7.86 -13.39
C ASN A 117 2.32 -8.82 -12.92
N GLU A 118 1.77 -9.59 -13.86
CA GLU A 118 0.61 -10.45 -13.60
C GLU A 118 0.85 -11.49 -12.49
N ILE A 119 -0.16 -11.64 -11.61
CA ILE A 119 -0.18 -12.67 -10.57
C ILE A 119 -1.34 -13.62 -10.86
N THR A 120 -1.04 -14.90 -10.98
CA THR A 120 -2.06 -15.93 -11.17
C THR A 120 -2.63 -16.38 -9.83
N LYS A 121 -3.93 -16.17 -9.62
CA LYS A 121 -4.69 -16.66 -8.46
C LYS A 121 -5.98 -17.31 -8.96
N GLU A 122 -6.24 -18.55 -8.52
CA GLU A 122 -7.41 -19.34 -8.96
C GLU A 122 -7.56 -19.43 -10.49
N GLY A 123 -6.44 -19.56 -11.20
CA GLY A 123 -6.41 -19.64 -12.66
C GLY A 123 -6.68 -18.31 -13.39
N ARG A 124 -6.74 -17.18 -12.69
CA ARG A 124 -6.96 -15.85 -13.26
C ARG A 124 -5.79 -14.92 -13.00
N GLY A 125 -5.52 -14.02 -13.95
CA GLY A 125 -4.61 -12.90 -13.76
C GLY A 125 -5.31 -11.77 -13.01
N VAL A 126 -4.87 -11.48 -11.79
CA VAL A 126 -5.53 -10.49 -10.92
C VAL A 126 -5.38 -9.05 -11.42
N CYS A 127 -4.27 -8.71 -12.10
CA CYS A 127 -4.05 -7.39 -12.68
C CYS A 127 -5.03 -7.14 -13.83
N LYS A 128 -5.12 -8.08 -14.78
CA LYS A 128 -6.12 -8.01 -15.87
C LYS A 128 -7.54 -7.91 -15.35
N THR A 129 -7.86 -8.67 -14.31
CA THR A 129 -9.19 -8.67 -13.71
C THR A 129 -9.51 -7.32 -13.06
N PHE A 130 -8.53 -6.73 -12.36
CA PHE A 130 -8.66 -5.39 -11.80
C PHE A 130 -8.87 -4.34 -12.88
N VAL A 131 -8.08 -4.38 -13.97
CA VAL A 131 -8.24 -3.47 -15.13
C VAL A 131 -9.66 -3.55 -15.70
N ALA A 132 -10.17 -4.77 -15.95
CA ALA A 132 -11.53 -4.96 -16.43
C ALA A 132 -12.59 -4.44 -15.42
N GLY A 133 -12.31 -4.53 -14.12
CA GLY A 133 -13.15 -3.95 -13.07
C GLY A 133 -13.18 -2.43 -13.09
N VAL A 134 -12.04 -1.77 -13.36
CA VAL A 134 -11.97 -0.31 -13.53
C VAL A 134 -12.73 0.14 -14.78
N GLU A 135 -12.55 -0.57 -15.90
CA GLU A 135 -13.28 -0.31 -17.15
C GLU A 135 -14.79 -0.42 -16.95
N HIS A 136 -15.23 -1.49 -16.28
CA HIS A 136 -16.64 -1.68 -15.94
C HIS A 136 -17.20 -0.56 -15.06
N ALA A 137 -16.43 -0.12 -14.05
CA ALA A 137 -16.88 0.89 -13.09
C ALA A 137 -16.89 2.33 -13.63
N HIS A 138 -16.00 2.65 -14.58
CA HIS A 138 -15.73 4.04 -14.97
C HIS A 138 -15.88 4.33 -16.47
N GLY A 139 -16.08 3.31 -17.32
CA GLY A 139 -16.31 3.48 -18.75
C GLY A 139 -15.23 4.34 -19.41
N GLU A 140 -15.63 5.42 -20.08
CA GLU A 140 -14.70 6.36 -20.76
C GLU A 140 -13.67 6.99 -19.81
N GLY A 141 -13.98 7.11 -18.51
CA GLY A 141 -13.06 7.64 -17.49
C GLY A 141 -12.04 6.64 -16.97
N ALA A 142 -12.09 5.37 -17.38
CA ALA A 142 -11.30 4.29 -16.80
C ALA A 142 -9.78 4.52 -16.89
N ALA A 143 -9.30 5.02 -18.03
CA ALA A 143 -7.87 5.29 -18.22
C ALA A 143 -7.36 6.38 -17.26
N GLU A 144 -8.13 7.46 -17.09
CA GLU A 144 -7.81 8.55 -16.16
C GLU A 144 -7.82 8.07 -14.71
N VAL A 145 -8.83 7.28 -14.33
CA VAL A 145 -8.94 6.71 -12.98
C VAL A 145 -7.82 5.73 -12.69
N MET A 146 -7.46 4.87 -13.64
CA MET A 146 -6.36 3.92 -13.47
C MET A 146 -5.01 4.63 -13.26
N ALA A 147 -4.73 5.66 -14.07
CA ALA A 147 -3.51 6.45 -13.93
C ALA A 147 -3.43 7.12 -12.55
N ALA A 148 -4.53 7.72 -12.10
CA ALA A 148 -4.61 8.34 -10.78
C ALA A 148 -4.50 7.30 -9.63
N ALA A 149 -5.09 6.12 -9.79
CA ALA A 149 -4.94 5.03 -8.83
C ALA A 149 -3.49 4.56 -8.73
N HIS A 150 -2.76 4.45 -9.85
CA HIS A 150 -1.33 4.11 -9.83
C HIS A 150 -0.49 5.21 -9.15
N GLU A 151 -0.80 6.49 -9.36
CA GLU A 151 -0.17 7.59 -8.61
C GLU A 151 -0.43 7.49 -7.10
N PHE A 152 -1.63 7.06 -6.71
CA PHE A 152 -1.95 6.82 -5.32
C PHE A 152 -1.18 5.62 -4.74
N LEU A 153 -1.15 4.47 -5.42
CA LEU A 153 -0.41 3.29 -4.96
C LEU A 153 1.09 3.58 -4.81
N THR A 154 1.70 4.24 -5.78
CA THR A 154 3.14 4.62 -5.75
C THR A 154 3.47 5.75 -4.77
N SER A 155 2.47 6.31 -4.08
CA SER A 155 2.68 7.28 -3.00
C SER A 155 2.86 6.64 -1.63
N PHE A 156 2.64 5.32 -1.50
CA PHE A 156 2.72 4.63 -0.22
C PHE A 156 4.17 4.48 0.25
N PRO A 157 4.47 4.70 1.55
CA PRO A 157 5.79 4.40 2.08
C PRO A 157 6.07 2.89 2.05
N LEU A 158 7.34 2.53 1.94
CA LEU A 158 7.81 1.15 1.93
C LEU A 158 7.79 0.59 3.35
N ALA A 159 8.03 1.46 4.32
CA ALA A 159 8.09 1.11 5.72
C ALA A 159 7.58 2.23 6.63
N ILE A 160 7.21 1.84 7.85
CA ILE A 160 6.86 2.71 8.95
C ILE A 160 7.72 2.35 10.15
N ARG A 161 8.30 3.36 10.80
CA ARG A 161 9.09 3.20 12.02
C ARG A 161 8.37 3.79 13.21
N CYS A 162 8.27 3.01 14.27
CA CYS A 162 7.73 3.44 15.55
C CYS A 162 8.88 3.74 16.54
N PRO A 163 8.67 4.66 17.49
CA PRO A 163 9.72 5.07 18.43
C PRO A 163 10.09 3.99 19.46
N ASN A 164 9.31 2.92 19.55
CA ASN A 164 9.50 1.80 20.47
C ASN A 164 10.22 0.59 19.85
N GLY A 165 10.91 0.77 18.71
CA GLY A 165 11.63 -0.32 18.03
C GLY A 165 10.72 -1.23 17.18
N VAL A 166 9.48 -0.82 16.90
CA VAL A 166 8.65 -1.55 15.94
C VAL A 166 8.89 -0.99 14.53
N PHE A 167 9.24 -1.89 13.61
CA PHE A 167 9.34 -1.62 12.17
C PHE A 167 8.21 -2.34 11.45
N ILE A 168 7.50 -1.64 10.59
CA ILE A 168 6.34 -2.16 9.86
C ILE A 168 6.60 -2.00 8.38
N SER A 169 6.63 -3.11 7.66
CA SER A 169 6.67 -3.17 6.20
C SER A 169 5.77 -4.31 5.75
N HIS A 170 5.38 -4.30 4.48
CA HIS A 170 4.50 -5.35 3.96
C HIS A 170 5.19 -6.72 3.97
N SER A 171 6.46 -6.74 3.58
CA SER A 171 7.35 -7.89 3.72
C SER A 171 8.75 -7.41 4.09
N LEU A 172 9.71 -8.33 4.11
CA LEU A 172 11.14 -8.09 4.23
C LEU A 172 11.85 -8.82 3.10
N PRO A 173 13.05 -8.38 2.67
CA PRO A 173 13.77 -9.08 1.63
C PRO A 173 14.10 -10.53 2.01
N SER A 174 14.12 -11.42 1.02
CA SER A 174 14.62 -12.78 1.20
C SER A 174 16.12 -12.75 1.55
N PRO A 175 16.66 -13.71 2.33
CA PRO A 175 18.08 -13.71 2.70
C PRO A 175 19.04 -13.57 1.51
N ASN A 176 18.78 -14.29 0.43
CA ASN A 176 19.60 -14.28 -0.80
C ASN A 176 19.33 -13.09 -1.73
N ARG A 177 18.49 -12.14 -1.31
CA ARG A 177 18.12 -10.94 -2.07
C ARG A 177 18.47 -9.64 -1.33
N MET A 178 19.08 -9.73 -0.14
CA MET A 178 19.41 -8.56 0.67
C MET A 178 20.27 -7.53 -0.07
N GLU A 179 21.25 -7.97 -0.87
CA GLU A 179 22.10 -7.08 -1.65
C GLU A 179 21.31 -6.31 -2.71
N LEU A 180 20.36 -6.97 -3.40
CA LEU A 180 19.49 -6.33 -4.39
C LEU A 180 18.45 -5.40 -3.74
N ALA A 181 17.97 -5.78 -2.56
CA ALA A 181 17.01 -4.98 -1.82
C ALA A 181 17.62 -3.66 -1.38
N GLY A 182 18.82 -3.71 -0.78
CA GLY A 182 19.49 -2.54 -0.22
C GLY A 182 18.74 -1.92 0.95
N LEU A 183 19.44 -1.24 1.85
CA LEU A 183 18.81 -0.46 2.93
C LEU A 183 18.64 1.00 2.54
N GLU A 184 19.44 1.48 1.59
CA GLU A 184 19.44 2.85 1.11
C GLU A 184 18.10 3.26 0.52
N ILE A 185 17.33 2.31 -0.04
CA ILE A 185 15.98 2.56 -0.55
C ILE A 185 15.06 3.15 0.53
N LEU A 186 15.22 2.74 1.79
CA LEU A 186 14.41 3.23 2.92
C LEU A 186 14.59 4.73 3.19
N ALA A 187 15.76 5.28 2.79
CA ALA A 187 16.18 6.65 3.07
C ALA A 187 16.06 7.59 1.87
N ARG A 188 15.60 7.12 0.70
CA ARG A 188 15.43 7.96 -0.50
C ARG A 188 14.05 7.80 -1.16
N PRO A 189 13.62 8.77 -1.98
CA PRO A 189 12.44 8.60 -2.82
C PRO A 189 12.62 7.48 -3.84
N TYR A 190 11.49 6.91 -4.29
CA TYR A 190 11.47 5.93 -5.36
C TYR A 190 11.83 6.56 -6.71
N THR A 191 12.38 5.71 -7.57
CA THR A 191 12.44 5.88 -9.01
C THR A 191 11.57 4.80 -9.67
N PRO A 192 11.09 5.00 -10.91
CA PRO A 192 10.31 3.98 -11.60
C PRO A 192 11.02 2.62 -11.71
N GLU A 193 12.36 2.61 -11.79
CA GLU A 193 13.14 1.37 -11.90
C GLU A 193 13.05 0.52 -10.61
N ASP A 194 12.94 1.15 -9.44
CA ASP A 194 12.95 0.45 -8.15
C ASP A 194 11.83 -0.60 -8.00
N PHE A 195 10.72 -0.40 -8.70
CA PHE A 195 9.55 -1.29 -8.69
C PHE A 195 9.74 -2.55 -9.54
N SER A 196 10.78 -2.60 -10.37
CA SER A 196 11.03 -3.72 -11.28
C SER A 196 11.57 -4.92 -10.52
N ARG A 197 11.31 -6.13 -11.04
CA ARG A 197 11.80 -7.37 -10.44
C ARG A 197 13.32 -7.35 -10.29
N GLY A 198 13.84 -7.74 -9.13
CA GLY A 198 15.27 -7.70 -8.83
C GLY A 198 15.80 -6.33 -8.41
N LYS A 199 14.92 -5.33 -8.20
CA LYS A 199 15.26 -3.99 -7.72
C LYS A 199 14.71 -3.78 -6.31
N SER A 200 15.20 -2.72 -5.66
CA SER A 200 15.05 -2.50 -4.23
C SER A 200 13.62 -2.63 -3.72
N VAL A 201 12.67 -1.84 -4.24
CA VAL A 201 11.28 -1.83 -3.76
C VAL A 201 10.59 -3.18 -4.00
N TYR A 202 10.87 -3.81 -5.14
CA TYR A 202 10.36 -5.16 -5.42
C TYR A 202 10.84 -6.17 -4.37
N GLU A 203 12.14 -6.21 -4.05
CA GLU A 203 12.66 -7.20 -3.09
C GLU A 203 12.15 -6.97 -1.66
N TRP A 204 11.88 -5.72 -1.28
CA TRP A 204 11.27 -5.38 0.02
C TRP A 204 9.80 -5.79 0.17
N THR A 205 9.07 -5.97 -0.93
CA THR A 205 7.64 -6.32 -0.87
C THR A 205 7.38 -7.80 -1.15
N TRP A 206 8.28 -8.50 -1.83
CA TRP A 206 8.08 -9.88 -2.25
C TRP A 206 8.84 -10.94 -1.45
N GLY A 207 9.76 -10.54 -0.57
CA GLY A 207 10.68 -11.48 0.07
C GLY A 207 9.99 -12.51 0.97
N ARG A 208 10.63 -13.67 1.13
CA ARG A 208 10.13 -14.83 1.89
C ARG A 208 11.27 -15.57 2.55
N ASN A 209 10.92 -16.47 3.47
CA ASN A 209 11.85 -17.41 4.11
C ASN A 209 12.97 -16.70 4.90
N GLN A 210 12.61 -15.63 5.60
CA GLN A 210 13.53 -14.90 6.46
C GLN A 210 14.01 -15.82 7.59
N THR A 211 15.30 -15.74 7.92
CA THR A 211 15.90 -16.51 9.02
C THR A 211 16.04 -15.63 10.26
N ALA A 212 16.09 -16.25 11.45
CA ALA A 212 16.30 -15.51 12.70
C ALA A 212 17.63 -14.71 12.67
N GLU A 213 18.69 -15.27 12.09
CA GLU A 213 19.98 -14.59 11.92
C GLU A 213 19.85 -13.33 11.06
N GLN A 214 19.20 -13.44 9.89
CA GLN A 214 18.97 -12.30 9.02
C GLN A 214 18.11 -11.23 9.71
N LEU A 215 17.05 -11.64 10.41
CA LEU A 215 16.17 -10.71 11.11
C LEU A 215 16.91 -9.94 12.21
N ASN A 216 17.77 -10.62 12.98
CA ASN A 216 18.60 -9.98 14.00
C ASN A 216 19.60 -8.98 13.38
N GLN A 217 20.24 -9.35 12.27
CA GLN A 217 21.14 -8.44 11.56
C GLN A 217 20.38 -7.21 11.03
N LEU A 218 19.23 -7.42 10.41
CA LEU A 218 18.41 -6.35 9.86
C LEU A 218 17.89 -5.41 10.95
N ALA A 219 17.41 -5.96 12.07
CA ALA A 219 16.99 -5.18 13.24
C ALA A 219 18.15 -4.30 13.75
N GLY A 220 19.35 -4.86 13.90
CA GLY A 220 20.55 -4.11 14.29
C GLY A 220 20.92 -3.00 13.31
N GLN A 221 20.81 -3.23 12.00
CA GLN A 221 21.09 -2.23 10.96
C GLN A 221 20.03 -1.12 10.91
N LEU A 222 18.76 -1.46 11.16
CA LEU A 222 17.64 -0.51 11.20
C LEU A 222 17.56 0.23 12.55
N GLY A 223 18.24 -0.27 13.58
CA GLY A 223 18.20 0.26 14.95
C GLY A 223 16.80 0.13 15.55
N VAL A 224 16.18 -1.04 15.39
CA VAL A 224 14.84 -1.37 15.90
C VAL A 224 14.90 -2.61 16.78
#